data_AF-A0A923RY25-F1
#
_entry.id   AF-A0A923RY25-F1
#
_cell.length_a   1.000
_cell.length_b   1.000
_cell.length_c   1.000
_cell.angle_alpha   90.00
_cell.angle_beta   90.00
_cell.angle_gamma   90.00
#
_symmetry.space_group_name_H-M   'P 1'
#
loop_
_entity.id
_entity.type
_entity.pdbx_description
1 polymer ?
#
loop_
_entity_poly.entity_id
_entity_poly.type
_entity_poly.pdbx_seq_one_letter_code
_entity_poly.pdbx_strand_id
1 'polypeptide(L)'
;VESITATADKTGKEIALTDKGNGKYTFKMPSSAVTVKVQFEQKPEIPSVADPDGTGVSSMLNTREHIAYMVGYETGNFGPANNITRAEVAQAFYRLLLDQSHSQSPSFPDVAADAWYHEAVVTLAAKGIITGYEDGTFRPEQPITRSEFAAIAARFARASTDKALTFPDVPADAWYRGAVQTAVSYGWING
;
A
#
# COMPACT_ATOMS: atom_id res chain seq x y z
N VAL A 1 -16.96 -20.01 2.65
CA VAL A 1 -16.78 -21.44 2.91
C VAL A 1 -16.27 -22.10 1.64
N GLU A 2 -14.96 -22.29 1.55
CA GLU A 2 -14.38 -23.18 0.55
C GLU A 2 -14.72 -24.61 0.98
N SER A 3 -15.31 -25.40 0.10
CA SER A 3 -15.58 -26.81 0.38
C SER A 3 -15.22 -27.69 -0.80
N ILE A 4 -14.59 -28.82 -0.49
CA ILE A 4 -14.30 -29.88 -1.45
C ILE A 4 -14.98 -31.13 -0.92
N THR A 5 -15.78 -31.77 -1.78
CA THR A 5 -16.43 -33.05 -1.47
C THR A 5 -16.07 -34.07 -2.54
N ALA A 6 -15.93 -35.33 -2.13
CA ALA A 6 -15.74 -36.45 -3.04
C ALA A 6 -16.76 -37.54 -2.74
N THR A 7 -17.38 -38.12 -3.77
CA THR A 7 -18.42 -39.14 -3.62
C THR A 7 -18.14 -40.33 -4.52
N ALA A 8 -18.40 -41.54 -4.01
CA ALA A 8 -18.33 -42.76 -4.81
C ALA A 8 -19.59 -42.89 -5.70
N ASP A 9 -19.41 -42.96 -7.01
CA ASP A 9 -20.51 -42.80 -7.98
C ASP A 9 -21.57 -43.91 -7.90
N LYS A 10 -21.17 -45.13 -7.51
CA LYS A 10 -22.08 -46.28 -7.43
C LYS A 10 -22.98 -46.26 -6.20
N THR A 11 -22.56 -45.60 -5.11
CA THR A 11 -23.25 -45.65 -3.81
C THR A 11 -23.71 -44.28 -3.34
N GLY A 12 -23.25 -43.19 -3.99
CA GLY A 12 -23.45 -41.83 -3.52
C GLY A 12 -22.76 -41.53 -2.19
N LYS A 13 -21.96 -42.47 -1.66
CA LYS A 13 -21.33 -42.34 -0.35
C LYS A 13 -20.19 -41.33 -0.41
N GLU A 14 -20.17 -40.41 0.55
CA GLU A 14 -19.09 -39.46 0.72
C GLU A 14 -17.78 -40.15 1.09
N ILE A 15 -16.70 -39.70 0.46
CA ILE A 15 -15.34 -40.17 0.64
C ILE A 15 -14.62 -39.15 1.52
N ALA A 16 -14.12 -39.61 2.67
CA ALA A 16 -13.34 -38.78 3.56
C ALA A 16 -12.08 -38.24 2.85
N LEU A 17 -11.90 -36.92 2.90
CA LEU A 17 -10.72 -36.23 2.39
C LEU A 17 -9.73 -35.98 3.52
N THR A 18 -8.44 -36.13 3.25
CA THR A 18 -7.34 -35.67 4.10
C THR A 18 -6.74 -34.41 3.50
N ASP A 19 -6.85 -33.30 4.21
CA ASP A 19 -6.19 -32.04 3.88
C ASP A 19 -4.66 -32.17 4.05
N LYS A 20 -3.92 -31.67 3.07
CA LYS A 20 -2.45 -31.62 3.05
C LYS A 20 -1.89 -30.19 3.06
N GLY A 21 -2.76 -29.18 3.19
CA GLY A 21 -2.41 -27.76 3.08
C GLY A 21 -2.21 -27.30 1.63
N ASN A 22 -2.11 -25.98 1.43
CA ASN A 22 -1.86 -25.34 0.13
C ASN A 22 -2.83 -25.79 -0.99
N GLY A 23 -4.12 -25.97 -0.65
CA GLY A 23 -5.15 -26.37 -1.61
C GLY A 23 -5.03 -27.81 -2.11
N LYS A 24 -4.24 -28.67 -1.45
CA LYS A 24 -4.06 -30.07 -1.82
C LYS A 24 -4.84 -30.99 -0.87
N TYR A 25 -5.65 -31.87 -1.45
CA TYR A 25 -6.42 -32.87 -0.71
C TYR A 25 -6.13 -34.26 -1.27
N THR A 26 -6.16 -35.26 -0.40
CA THR A 26 -5.92 -36.65 -0.76
C THR A 26 -7.07 -37.52 -0.24
N PHE A 27 -7.38 -38.60 -0.96
CA PHE A 27 -8.34 -39.60 -0.51
C PHE A 27 -7.89 -40.98 -0.97
N LYS A 28 -8.41 -42.02 -0.31
CA LYS A 28 -8.15 -43.40 -0.73
C LYS A 28 -9.10 -43.77 -1.85
N MET A 29 -8.57 -44.14 -3.02
CA MET A 29 -9.37 -44.52 -4.18
C MET A 29 -10.25 -45.75 -3.86
N PRO A 30 -11.58 -45.66 -4.02
CA PRO A 30 -12.47 -46.80 -3.87
C PRO A 30 -12.45 -47.69 -5.13
N SER A 31 -13.15 -48.82 -5.08
CA SER A 31 -13.30 -49.74 -6.22
C SER A 31 -14.29 -49.26 -7.30
N SER A 32 -14.81 -48.05 -7.17
CA SER A 32 -15.74 -47.41 -8.11
C SER A 32 -15.20 -46.08 -8.60
N ALA A 33 -15.78 -45.56 -9.67
CA ALA A 33 -15.55 -44.18 -10.10
C ALA A 33 -15.90 -43.18 -8.97
N VAL A 34 -15.21 -42.04 -9.02
CA VAL A 34 -15.30 -40.97 -8.02
C VAL A 34 -15.60 -39.67 -8.71
N THR A 35 -16.64 -38.98 -8.25
CA THR A 35 -16.91 -37.59 -8.60
C THR A 35 -16.36 -36.67 -7.51
N VAL A 36 -15.55 -35.69 -7.91
CA VAL A 36 -15.07 -34.61 -7.03
C VAL A 36 -15.83 -33.34 -7.38
N LYS A 37 -16.47 -32.72 -6.39
CA LYS A 37 -17.13 -31.43 -6.52
C LYS A 37 -16.39 -30.40 -5.70
N VAL A 38 -16.08 -29.27 -6.33
CA VAL A 38 -15.45 -28.12 -5.68
C VAL A 38 -16.47 -26.98 -5.68
N GLN A 39 -16.70 -26.41 -4.51
CA GLN A 39 -17.48 -25.20 -4.36
C GLN A 39 -16.58 -24.11 -3.78
N PHE A 40 -16.36 -23.07 -4.59
CA PHE A 40 -15.72 -21.84 -4.15
C PHE A 40 -16.83 -20.89 -3.66
N GLU A 41 -16.62 -20.28 -2.50
CA GLU A 41 -17.42 -19.11 -2.12
C GLU A 41 -16.70 -17.87 -2.64
N GLN A 42 -17.42 -17.00 -3.32
CA GLN A 42 -16.88 -15.69 -3.68
C GLN A 42 -16.62 -14.96 -2.36
N LYS A 43 -15.35 -14.81 -1.99
CA LYS A 43 -14.96 -13.90 -0.90
C LYS A 43 -15.64 -12.58 -1.21
N PRO A 44 -16.37 -11.94 -0.26
CA PRO A 44 -16.95 -10.63 -0.51
C PRO A 44 -15.86 -9.75 -1.12
N GLU A 45 -16.20 -9.02 -2.19
CA GLU A 45 -15.31 -8.04 -2.81
C GLU A 45 -14.98 -6.95 -1.78
N ILE A 46 -14.04 -7.25 -0.88
CA ILE A 46 -13.16 -6.23 -0.35
C ILE A 46 -12.49 -5.69 -1.61
N PRO A 47 -12.57 -4.38 -1.92
CA PRO A 47 -11.85 -3.81 -3.04
C PRO A 47 -10.43 -4.36 -2.98
N SER A 48 -10.05 -5.21 -3.94
CA SER A 48 -8.75 -5.88 -3.85
C SER A 48 -7.71 -4.78 -3.98
N VAL A 49 -7.04 -4.47 -2.87
CA VAL A 49 -5.90 -3.56 -2.87
C VAL A 49 -4.89 -4.13 -3.86
N ALA A 50 -4.51 -3.33 -4.85
CA ALA A 50 -3.63 -3.79 -5.91
C ALA A 50 -2.29 -4.23 -5.33
N ASP A 51 -1.75 -5.32 -5.88
CA ASP A 51 -0.48 -5.90 -5.46
C ASP A 51 0.67 -4.88 -5.66
N PRO A 52 1.63 -4.75 -4.72
CA PRO A 52 2.74 -3.81 -4.85
C PRO A 52 3.59 -3.99 -6.11
N ASP A 53 3.76 -5.21 -6.62
CA ASP A 53 4.46 -5.46 -7.89
C ASP A 53 3.62 -4.97 -9.09
N GLY A 54 2.29 -5.11 -9.00
CA GLY A 54 1.35 -4.62 -10.01
C GLY A 54 1.29 -3.09 -10.09
N THR A 55 1.31 -2.42 -8.95
CA THR A 55 1.31 -0.93 -8.89
C THR A 55 2.67 -0.33 -9.21
N GLY A 56 3.74 -1.12 -9.11
CA GLY A 56 5.13 -0.68 -9.26
C GLY A 56 5.77 -0.15 -7.97
N VAL A 57 5.02 -0.05 -6.87
CA VAL A 57 5.52 0.44 -5.57
C VAL A 57 6.69 -0.39 -5.05
N SER A 58 6.67 -1.70 -5.28
CA SER A 58 7.75 -2.60 -4.84
C SER A 58 9.09 -2.35 -5.51
N SER A 59 9.14 -1.56 -6.59
CA SER A 59 10.40 -1.14 -7.21
C SER A 59 11.13 -0.06 -6.41
N MET A 60 10.40 0.67 -5.55
CA MET A 60 10.94 1.78 -4.77
C MET A 60 10.89 1.52 -3.27
N LEU A 61 9.85 0.85 -2.79
CA LEU A 61 9.59 0.63 -1.36
C LEU A 61 9.78 -0.83 -0.95
N ASN A 62 10.31 -1.03 0.26
CA ASN A 62 10.33 -2.30 0.96
C ASN A 62 8.91 -2.69 1.34
N THR A 63 8.36 -3.65 0.61
CA THR A 63 6.97 -4.13 0.72
C THR A 63 6.88 -5.52 1.32
N ARG A 64 8.02 -6.11 1.72
CA ARG A 64 8.11 -7.51 2.18
C ARG A 64 8.52 -7.61 3.64
N GLU A 65 9.34 -6.69 4.13
CA GLU A 65 9.84 -6.73 5.50
C GLU A 65 9.06 -5.77 6.41
N HIS A 66 8.72 -6.26 7.60
CA HIS A 66 8.08 -5.47 8.65
C HIS A 66 9.15 -4.77 9.50
N ILE A 67 9.56 -3.58 9.06
CA ILE A 67 10.50 -2.71 9.78
C ILE A 67 9.77 -1.62 10.58
N ALA A 68 10.48 -0.90 11.44
CA ALA A 68 9.90 0.25 12.15
C ALA A 68 9.72 1.44 11.20
N TYR A 69 8.47 1.77 10.86
CA TYR A 69 8.16 2.91 9.99
C TYR A 69 8.02 4.22 10.78
N MET A 70 7.48 4.14 11.99
CA MET A 70 7.28 5.27 12.91
C MET A 70 8.13 5.08 14.15
N VAL A 71 8.65 6.18 14.69
CA VAL A 71 9.42 6.21 15.94
C VAL A 71 8.86 7.35 16.78
N GLY A 72 8.70 7.12 18.08
CA GLY A 72 8.22 8.16 19.01
C GLY A 72 9.24 9.29 19.19
N TYR A 73 8.83 10.34 19.88
CA TYR A 73 9.68 11.49 20.17
C TYR A 73 10.79 11.13 21.16
N GLU A 74 11.88 11.90 21.14
CA GLU A 74 13.00 11.76 22.10
C GLU A 74 12.56 11.87 23.57
N THR A 75 11.42 12.53 23.82
CA THR A 75 10.79 12.65 25.15
C THR A 75 10.15 11.35 25.64
N GLY A 76 10.18 10.27 24.85
CA GLY A 76 9.61 8.96 25.16
C GLY A 76 8.11 8.83 24.83
N ASN A 77 7.48 9.89 24.30
CA ASN A 77 6.07 9.89 23.92
C ASN A 77 5.87 9.46 22.46
N PHE A 78 4.81 8.72 22.17
CA PHE A 78 4.41 8.40 20.78
C PHE A 78 3.58 9.50 20.11
N GLY A 79 2.79 10.26 20.87
CA GLY A 79 1.91 11.32 20.34
C GLY A 79 0.70 10.82 19.53
N PRO A 80 -0.09 9.85 20.01
CA PRO A 80 -1.14 9.19 19.22
C PRO A 80 -2.28 10.10 18.73
N ALA A 81 -2.49 11.25 19.38
CA ALA A 81 -3.54 12.21 19.03
C ALA A 81 -3.00 13.41 18.23
N ASN A 82 -1.68 13.48 17.99
CA ASN A 82 -1.09 14.57 17.23
C ASN A 82 -1.37 14.38 15.74
N ASN A 83 -1.52 15.50 15.03
CA ASN A 83 -1.46 15.45 13.57
C ASN A 83 -0.03 15.12 13.14
N ILE A 84 0.10 14.29 12.11
CA ILE A 84 1.40 13.97 11.52
C ILE A 84 1.92 15.14 10.69
N THR A 85 3.18 15.50 10.87
CA THR A 85 3.84 16.57 10.12
C THR A 85 4.36 16.09 8.76
N ARG A 86 4.63 17.02 7.85
CA ARG A 86 5.23 16.71 6.54
C ARG A 86 6.61 16.06 6.69
N ALA A 87 7.41 16.48 7.68
CA ALA A 87 8.69 15.86 8.01
C ALA A 87 8.54 14.41 8.49
N GLU A 88 7.56 14.13 9.36
CA GLU A 88 7.29 12.78 9.85
C GLU A 88 6.84 11.84 8.71
N VAL A 89 6.01 12.31 7.79
CA VAL A 89 5.64 11.55 6.58
C VAL A 89 6.83 11.29 5.68
N ALA A 90 7.67 12.30 5.43
CA ALA A 90 8.88 12.14 4.63
C ALA A 90 9.81 11.10 5.27
N GLN A 91 10.00 11.14 6.60
CA GLN A 91 10.80 10.16 7.31
C GLN A 91 10.25 8.74 7.20
N ALA A 92 8.94 8.57 7.32
CA ALA A 92 8.30 7.25 7.21
C ALA A 92 8.52 6.64 5.82
N PHE A 93 8.31 7.41 4.74
CA PHE A 93 8.56 6.94 3.38
C PHE A 93 10.04 6.74 3.07
N TYR A 94 10.92 7.59 3.60
CA TYR A 94 12.37 7.42 3.46
C TYR A 94 12.86 6.10 4.05
N ARG A 95 12.37 5.73 5.24
CA ARG A 95 12.68 4.43 5.87
C ARG A 95 12.22 3.24 5.03
N LEU A 96 11.15 3.43 4.25
CA LEU A 96 10.62 2.41 3.36
C LEU A 96 11.41 2.28 2.06
N LEU A 97 12.28 3.23 1.69
CA LEU A 97 13.04 3.13 0.43
C LEU A 97 13.94 1.89 0.41
N LEU A 98 13.94 1.19 -0.72
CA LEU A 98 14.92 0.14 -1.01
C LEU A 98 16.33 0.73 -1.27
N ASP A 99 16.37 1.94 -1.82
CA ASP A 99 17.60 2.70 -2.07
C ASP A 99 17.43 4.13 -1.58
N GLN A 100 18.17 4.46 -0.52
CA GLN A 100 18.20 5.78 0.10
C GLN A 100 19.25 6.72 -0.50
N SER A 101 20.04 6.28 -1.49
CA SER A 101 21.02 7.14 -2.13
C SER A 101 20.37 8.23 -2.99
N HIS A 102 21.03 9.38 -3.08
CA HIS A 102 20.68 10.46 -3.99
C HIS A 102 21.96 11.12 -4.54
N SER A 103 21.89 11.63 -5.77
CA SER A 103 23.02 12.31 -6.44
C SER A 103 22.84 13.82 -6.53
N GLN A 104 21.60 14.29 -6.37
CA GLN A 104 21.25 15.71 -6.29
C GLN A 104 20.84 16.03 -4.87
N SER A 105 21.15 17.24 -4.41
CA SER A 105 20.72 17.73 -3.10
C SER A 105 19.82 18.95 -3.27
N PRO A 106 18.52 18.77 -3.58
CA PRO A 106 17.57 19.87 -3.51
C PRO A 106 17.63 20.53 -2.13
N SER A 107 17.53 21.85 -2.09
CA SER A 107 17.58 22.61 -0.85
C SER A 107 16.27 23.37 -0.65
N PHE A 108 15.79 23.36 0.59
CA PHE A 108 14.66 24.16 1.04
C PHE A 108 15.17 25.13 2.13
N PRO A 109 14.84 26.43 2.08
CA PRO A 109 15.34 27.41 3.06
C PRO A 109 14.94 27.12 4.51
N ASP A 110 13.87 26.35 4.71
CA ASP A 110 13.29 25.99 6.00
C ASP A 110 13.63 24.55 6.42
N VAL A 111 14.62 23.92 5.79
CA VAL A 111 15.13 22.59 6.14
C VAL A 111 16.61 22.74 6.48
N ALA A 112 16.91 22.79 7.79
CA ALA A 112 18.28 22.90 8.28
C ALA A 112 19.09 21.63 7.99
N ALA A 113 20.38 21.77 7.71
CA ALA A 113 21.27 20.66 7.36
C ALA A 113 21.46 19.62 8.49
N ASP A 114 21.24 20.04 9.74
CA ASP A 114 21.33 19.24 10.95
C ASP A 114 19.95 18.75 11.45
N ALA A 115 18.87 19.07 10.74
CA ALA A 115 17.54 18.59 11.10
C ALA A 115 17.45 17.06 10.94
N TRP A 116 16.80 16.40 11.88
CA TRP A 116 16.64 14.93 11.89
C TRP A 116 15.95 14.39 10.62
N TYR A 117 15.13 15.21 9.95
CA TYR A 117 14.44 14.89 8.70
C TYR A 117 15.16 15.35 7.44
N HIS A 118 16.32 16.03 7.54
CA HIS A 118 17.00 16.63 6.40
C HIS A 118 17.24 15.59 5.28
N GLU A 119 17.87 14.47 5.62
CA GLU A 119 18.22 13.44 4.65
C GLU A 119 16.99 12.83 3.97
N ALA A 120 15.91 12.62 4.74
CA ALA A 120 14.66 12.11 4.23
C ALA A 120 14.04 13.09 3.21
N VAL A 121 14.03 14.38 3.53
CA VAL A 121 13.48 15.42 2.67
C VAL A 121 14.31 15.55 1.39
N VAL A 122 15.63 15.66 1.50
CA VAL A 122 16.52 15.83 0.36
C VAL A 122 16.47 14.62 -0.57
N THR A 123 16.51 13.39 -0.02
CA THR A 123 16.45 12.15 -0.80
C THR A 123 15.13 12.02 -1.55
N LEU A 124 14.00 12.20 -0.87
CA LEU A 124 12.68 12.08 -1.50
C LEU A 124 12.44 13.19 -2.52
N ALA A 125 12.96 14.40 -2.28
CA ALA A 125 12.91 15.49 -3.26
C ALA A 125 13.75 15.17 -4.49
N ALA A 126 14.96 14.63 -4.31
CA ALA A 126 15.84 14.22 -5.40
C ALA A 126 15.24 13.09 -6.25
N LYS A 127 14.42 12.22 -5.64
CA LYS A 127 13.66 11.15 -6.32
C LYS A 127 12.32 11.64 -6.90
N GLY A 128 11.98 12.93 -6.74
CA GLY A 128 10.73 13.52 -7.24
C GLY A 128 9.46 13.07 -6.51
N ILE A 129 9.61 12.44 -5.34
CA ILE A 129 8.50 11.94 -4.52
C ILE A 129 7.84 13.06 -3.72
N ILE A 130 8.64 13.95 -3.15
CA ILE A 130 8.13 15.13 -2.45
C ILE A 130 8.55 16.39 -3.20
N THR A 131 7.73 17.42 -3.06
CA THR A 131 7.98 18.75 -3.61
C THR A 131 7.73 19.79 -2.52
N GLY A 132 8.45 20.91 -2.62
CA GLY A 132 8.15 22.10 -1.83
C GLY A 132 6.92 22.83 -2.35
N TYR A 133 6.64 23.96 -1.72
CA TYR A 133 5.64 24.93 -2.13
C TYR A 133 6.22 25.91 -3.15
N GLU A 134 5.36 26.71 -3.77
CA GLU A 134 5.75 27.71 -4.79
C GLU A 134 6.71 28.77 -4.26
N ASP A 135 6.69 29.03 -2.95
CA ASP A 135 7.61 29.95 -2.27
C ASP A 135 9.00 29.34 -2.01
N GLY A 136 9.23 28.09 -2.43
CA GLY A 136 10.48 27.36 -2.25
C GLY A 136 10.64 26.68 -0.89
N THR A 137 9.64 26.75 -0.01
CA THR A 137 9.68 26.10 1.32
C THR A 137 9.21 24.65 1.27
N PHE A 138 9.59 23.84 2.25
CA PHE A 138 9.07 22.47 2.43
C PHE A 138 7.96 22.40 3.49
N ARG A 139 7.98 23.30 4.48
CA ARG A 139 7.13 23.39 5.66
C ARG A 139 7.13 22.11 6.50
N PRO A 140 8.30 21.68 7.02
CA PRO A 140 8.47 20.38 7.67
C PRO A 140 7.52 20.15 8.86
N GLU A 141 7.31 21.17 9.69
CA GLU A 141 6.50 21.10 10.91
C GLU A 141 4.99 21.27 10.65
N GLN A 142 4.59 21.58 9.41
CA GLN A 142 3.18 21.75 9.09
C GLN A 142 2.48 20.38 9.06
N PRO A 143 1.27 20.26 9.65
CA PRO A 143 0.42 19.08 9.47
C PRO A 143 0.16 18.80 8.00
N ILE A 144 0.24 17.54 7.59
CA ILE A 144 -0.07 17.13 6.22
C ILE A 144 -1.59 17.01 6.01
N THR A 145 -2.07 17.43 4.84
CA THR A 145 -3.45 17.15 4.41
C THR A 145 -3.59 15.75 3.80
N ARG A 146 -4.81 15.21 3.79
CA ARG A 146 -5.11 13.91 3.13
C ARG A 146 -4.73 13.92 1.63
N SER A 147 -4.94 15.04 0.95
CA SER A 147 -4.56 15.24 -0.45
C SER A 147 -3.05 15.22 -0.67
N GLU A 148 -2.28 15.85 0.22
CA GLU A 148 -0.82 15.83 0.13
C GLU A 148 -0.26 14.44 0.43
N PHE A 149 -0.80 13.76 1.44
CA PHE A 149 -0.40 12.39 1.72
C PHE A 149 -0.68 11.46 0.53
N ALA A 150 -1.88 11.55 -0.07
CA ALA A 150 -2.24 10.77 -1.25
C ALA A 150 -1.31 11.09 -2.44
N ALA A 151 -0.94 12.36 -2.65
CA ALA A 151 -0.01 12.77 -3.68
C ALA A 151 1.40 12.18 -3.49
N ILE A 152 1.91 12.17 -2.26
CA ILE A 152 3.21 11.55 -1.95
C ILE A 152 3.14 10.04 -2.18
N ALA A 153 2.12 9.37 -1.64
CA ALA A 153 1.96 7.93 -1.78
C ALA A 153 1.82 7.49 -3.25
N ALA A 154 1.03 8.21 -4.04
CA ALA A 154 0.80 7.90 -5.45
C ALA A 154 2.06 8.03 -6.32
N ARG A 155 3.03 8.87 -5.95
CA ARG A 155 4.28 9.05 -6.72
C ARG A 155 5.22 7.84 -6.66
N PHE A 156 5.00 6.92 -5.73
CA PHE A 156 5.70 5.63 -5.72
C PHE A 156 5.10 4.60 -6.69
N ALA A 157 3.92 4.88 -7.24
CA ALA A 157 3.25 3.97 -8.15
C ALA A 157 3.19 4.52 -9.58
N ARG A 158 2.89 3.61 -10.50
CA ARG A 158 2.47 3.97 -11.85
C ARG A 158 1.10 4.62 -11.78
N ALA A 159 0.89 5.71 -12.54
CA ALA A 159 -0.42 6.33 -12.62
C ALA A 159 -1.47 5.33 -13.16
N SER A 160 -2.68 5.35 -12.59
CA SER A 160 -3.80 4.52 -13.05
C SER A 160 -5.12 5.27 -12.99
N THR A 161 -6.00 4.96 -13.95
CA THR A 161 -7.35 5.52 -14.09
C THR A 161 -8.39 4.42 -14.24
N ASP A 162 -8.10 3.20 -13.79
CA ASP A 162 -8.91 2.01 -14.07
C ASP A 162 -10.27 2.01 -13.35
N LYS A 163 -10.42 2.81 -12.28
CA LYS A 163 -11.69 3.00 -11.58
C LYS A 163 -12.17 4.43 -11.69
N ALA A 164 -13.49 4.62 -11.71
CA ALA A 164 -14.07 5.95 -11.72
C ALA A 164 -13.78 6.69 -10.40
N LEU A 165 -13.41 7.97 -10.49
CA LEU A 165 -13.32 8.87 -9.34
C LEU A 165 -14.71 9.45 -9.03
N THR A 166 -15.29 9.08 -7.88
CA THR A 166 -16.66 9.45 -7.49
C THR A 166 -16.72 10.47 -6.34
N PHE A 167 -15.58 10.96 -5.86
CA PHE A 167 -15.51 11.93 -4.77
C PHE A 167 -15.93 13.33 -5.27
N PRO A 168 -17.05 13.89 -4.79
CA PRO A 168 -17.57 15.18 -5.27
C PRO A 168 -16.72 16.37 -4.79
N ASP A 169 -15.95 16.19 -3.71
CA ASP A 169 -15.02 17.15 -3.13
C ASP A 169 -13.62 17.09 -3.75
N VAL A 170 -13.45 16.38 -4.88
CA VAL A 170 -12.22 16.38 -5.68
C VAL A 170 -12.47 17.06 -7.02
N PRO A 171 -12.21 18.38 -7.13
CA PRO A 171 -12.39 19.15 -8.36
C PRO A 171 -11.58 18.59 -9.53
N ALA A 172 -12.07 18.82 -10.76
CA ALA A 172 -11.43 18.35 -11.98
C ALA A 172 -10.03 18.95 -12.21
N ASP A 173 -9.80 20.16 -11.72
CA ASP A 173 -8.57 20.96 -11.83
C ASP A 173 -7.69 20.89 -10.58
N ALA A 174 -8.08 20.14 -9.56
CA ALA A 174 -7.28 20.00 -8.34
C ALA A 174 -5.92 19.36 -8.64
N TRP A 175 -4.84 19.99 -8.17
CA TRP A 175 -3.46 19.52 -8.39
C TRP A 175 -3.22 18.07 -7.92
N TYR A 176 -3.97 17.63 -6.90
CA TYR A 176 -3.88 16.28 -6.33
C TYR A 176 -4.84 15.28 -6.99
N ARG A 177 -5.67 15.69 -7.95
CA ARG A 177 -6.71 14.83 -8.54
C ARG A 177 -6.13 13.54 -9.13
N GLY A 178 -5.02 13.64 -9.88
CA GLY A 178 -4.37 12.48 -10.49
C GLY A 178 -3.87 11.46 -9.46
N ALA A 179 -3.42 11.94 -8.30
CA ALA A 179 -2.99 11.08 -7.21
C ALA A 179 -4.17 10.36 -6.55
N VAL A 180 -5.26 11.08 -6.27
CA VAL A 180 -6.49 10.46 -5.73
C VAL A 180 -7.06 9.45 -6.73
N GLN A 181 -7.08 9.78 -8.02
CA GLN A 181 -7.51 8.88 -9.09
C GLN A 181 -6.68 7.58 -9.14
N THR A 182 -5.36 7.68 -8.99
CA THR A 182 -4.46 6.51 -8.95
C THR A 182 -4.72 5.68 -7.70
N ALA A 183 -4.80 6.31 -6.54
CA ALA A 183 -5.06 5.64 -5.27
C ALA A 183 -6.44 4.94 -5.23
N VAL A 184 -7.46 5.53 -5.85
CA VAL A 184 -8.79 4.90 -6.02
C VAL A 184 -8.69 3.69 -6.93
N SER A 185 -8.02 3.82 -8.08
CA SER A 185 -7.85 2.72 -9.05
C SER A 185 -7.21 1.49 -8.40
N TYR A 186 -6.18 1.71 -7.58
CA TYR A 186 -5.51 0.65 -6.81
C TYR A 186 -6.21 0.23 -5.52
N GLY A 187 -7.34 0.85 -5.16
CA GLY A 187 -8.12 0.50 -3.97
C GLY A 187 -7.52 0.99 -2.66
N TRP A 188 -6.51 1.87 -2.68
CA TRP A 188 -5.90 2.47 -1.50
C TRP A 188 -6.83 3.49 -0.84
N ILE A 189 -7.64 4.17 -1.65
CA ILE A 189 -8.69 5.08 -1.19
C ILE A 189 -10.04 4.51 -1.62
N ASN A 190 -10.93 4.37 -0.63
CA ASN A 190 -12.34 4.05 -0.77
C ASN A 190 -13.14 4.96 0.19
N GLY A 191 -14.46 4.99 0.03
CA GLY A 191 -15.38 5.83 0.81
C GLY A 191 -16.61 5.06 1.25
#